data_AF-A0A9Q6D8F4-F1
#
_entry.id   AF-A0A9Q6D8F4-F1
#
_cell.length_a   1.000
_cell.length_b   1.000
_cell.length_c   1.000
_cell.angle_alpha   90.00
_cell.angle_beta   90.00
_cell.angle_gamma   90.00
#
_symmetry.space_group_name_H-M   'P 1'
#
loop_
_entity.id
_entity.type
_entity.pdbx_description
1 polymer ?
#
loop_
_entity_poly.entity_id
_entity_poly.type
_entity_poly.pdbx_seq_one_letter_code
_entity_poly.pdbx_strand_id
1 'polypeptide(L)'
;MNKTTLTLEVGAIETLTATVLPENAADKSVQFSSSNTAIATVTPVQGKVTGVAKGTATITATTVNGKTATCEVTVTEAGGGA
;
A
#
# COMPACT_ATOMS: atom_id res chain seq x y z
N MET A 1 1.03 3.25 9.39
CA MET A 1 0.95 3.81 8.03
C MET A 1 0.45 5.24 8.12
N ASN A 2 0.88 6.10 7.19
CA ASN A 2 0.37 7.47 7.07
C ASN A 2 -1.11 7.53 6.62
N LYS A 3 -1.60 6.49 5.93
CA LYS A 3 -2.96 6.40 5.40
C LYS A 3 -3.57 5.03 5.73
N THR A 4 -4.86 5.02 6.06
CA THR A 4 -5.67 3.80 6.26
C THR A 4 -6.59 3.53 5.08
N THR A 5 -6.84 4.53 4.24
CA THR A 5 -7.57 4.41 2.97
C THR A 5 -6.81 5.17 1.88
N LEU A 6 -6.83 4.64 0.68
CA LEU A 6 -6.17 5.19 -0.49
C LEU A 6 -7.06 4.97 -1.70
N THR A 7 -7.40 6.03 -2.41
CA THR A 7 -8.08 5.94 -3.69
C THR A 7 -7.06 6.17 -4.80
N LEU A 8 -7.02 5.28 -5.77
CA LEU A 8 -6.08 5.31 -6.87
C LEU A 8 -6.80 5.02 -8.18
N GLU A 9 -6.33 5.56 -9.29
CA GLU A 9 -6.82 5.15 -10.61
C GLU A 9 -6.05 3.92 -11.12
N VAL A 10 -6.65 3.18 -12.06
CA VAL A 10 -5.93 2.12 -12.78
C VAL A 10 -4.67 2.70 -13.44
N GLY A 11 -3.52 2.10 -13.17
CA GLY A 11 -2.20 2.55 -13.65
C GLY A 11 -1.56 3.66 -12.80
N ALA A 12 -2.31 4.29 -11.88
CA ALA A 12 -1.73 5.24 -10.95
C ALA A 12 -0.89 4.54 -9.88
N ILE A 13 0.00 5.31 -9.26
CA ILE A 13 1.00 4.82 -8.32
C ILE A 13 0.98 5.74 -7.10
N GLU A 14 0.98 5.15 -5.91
CA GLU A 14 1.15 5.88 -4.65
C GLU A 14 2.17 5.18 -3.77
N THR A 15 2.86 5.93 -2.92
CA THR A 15 3.76 5.33 -1.92
C THR A 15 3.16 5.45 -0.52
N LEU A 16 2.97 4.32 0.14
CA LEU A 16 2.56 4.25 1.54
C LEU A 16 3.79 4.30 2.43
N THR A 17 3.85 5.32 3.28
CA THR A 17 4.95 5.50 4.21
C THR A 17 4.55 4.99 5.59
N ALA A 18 5.30 4.02 6.10
CA ALA A 18 5.15 3.54 7.47
C ALA A 18 6.32 4.07 8.31
N THR A 19 6.06 5.07 9.15
CA THR A 19 7.06 5.62 10.06
C THR A 19 7.27 4.66 11.22
N VAL A 20 8.46 4.06 11.32
CA VAL A 20 8.88 3.21 12.46
C VAL A 20 9.61 4.10 13.47
N LEU A 21 9.06 4.22 14.68
CA LEU A 21 9.64 4.98 15.78
C LEU A 21 10.13 4.05 16.90
N PRO A 22 11.25 4.38 17.58
CA PRO A 22 12.06 5.59 17.42
C PRO A 22 12.89 5.60 16.12
N GLU A 23 13.27 6.78 15.60
CA GLU A 23 14.09 6.90 14.38
C GLU A 23 15.45 6.19 14.47
N ASN A 24 15.90 5.82 15.67
CA ASN A 24 17.09 5.02 15.92
C ASN A 24 16.83 3.49 15.89
N ALA A 25 15.65 3.06 15.42
CA ALA A 25 15.39 1.64 15.19
C ALA A 25 16.43 1.11 14.18
N ALA A 26 17.26 0.16 14.62
CA ALA A 26 18.27 -0.49 13.78
C ALA A 26 17.62 -1.16 12.56
N ASP A 27 16.43 -1.75 12.76
CA ASP A 27 15.63 -2.36 11.73
C ASP A 27 14.35 -1.56 11.47
N LYS A 28 14.39 -0.72 10.45
CA LYS A 28 13.22 -0.03 9.87
C LYS A 28 12.54 -0.85 8.78
N SER A 29 12.83 -2.15 8.75
CA SER A 29 12.26 -3.09 7.79
C SER A 29 10.76 -3.20 8.02
N VAL A 30 9.99 -2.73 7.05
CA VAL A 30 8.54 -2.90 6.97
C VAL A 30 8.26 -3.75 5.75
N GLN A 31 7.42 -4.76 5.92
CA GLN A 31 7.02 -5.66 4.85
C GLN A 31 5.57 -5.37 4.48
N PHE A 32 5.35 -4.98 3.24
CA PHE A 32 4.02 -4.73 2.70
C PHE A 32 3.54 -5.93 1.89
N SER A 33 2.27 -6.30 2.08
CA SER A 33 1.59 -7.34 1.32
C SER A 33 0.26 -6.81 0.81
N SER A 34 -0.15 -7.24 -0.39
CA SER A 34 -1.47 -6.95 -0.94
C SER A 34 -2.37 -8.16 -0.81
N SER A 35 -3.63 -7.95 -0.42
CA SER A 35 -4.64 -8.99 -0.43
C SER A 35 -5.03 -9.40 -1.86
N ASN A 36 -4.86 -8.52 -2.84
CA ASN A 36 -5.22 -8.80 -4.23
C ASN A 36 -4.31 -8.05 -5.23
N THR A 37 -3.29 -8.74 -5.72
CA THR A 37 -2.34 -8.21 -6.70
C THR A 37 -2.94 -8.01 -8.10
N ALA A 38 -4.10 -8.60 -8.40
CA ALA A 38 -4.79 -8.36 -9.67
C ALA A 38 -5.48 -6.98 -9.70
N ILE A 39 -5.81 -6.42 -8.53
CA ILE A 39 -6.42 -5.10 -8.37
C ILE A 39 -5.35 -4.05 -8.03
N ALA A 40 -4.52 -4.33 -7.01
CA ALA A 40 -3.45 -3.43 -6.61
C ALA A 40 -2.22 -4.22 -6.16
N THR A 41 -1.06 -3.91 -6.74
CA THR A 41 0.22 -4.48 -6.32
C THR A 41 0.92 -3.53 -5.36
N VAL A 42 1.64 -4.05 -4.37
CA VAL A 42 2.49 -3.24 -3.47
C VAL A 42 3.91 -3.78 -3.47
N THR A 43 4.89 -2.88 -3.41
CA THR A 43 6.30 -3.25 -3.27
C THR A 43 6.60 -3.55 -1.80
N PRO A 44 7.06 -4.76 -1.44
CA PRO A 44 7.19 -5.18 -0.05
C PRO A 44 8.10 -4.31 0.82
N VAL A 45 9.11 -3.65 0.23
CA VAL A 45 10.10 -2.86 0.98
C VAL A 45 9.87 -1.35 0.84
N GLN A 46 9.47 -0.89 -0.35
CA GLN A 46 9.22 0.53 -0.61
C GLN A 46 7.82 1.01 -0.19
N GLY A 47 6.85 0.11 -0.05
CA GLY A 47 5.44 0.50 0.16
C GLY A 47 4.80 1.16 -1.06
N LYS A 48 5.40 1.01 -2.25
CA LYS A 48 4.88 1.56 -3.51
C LYS A 48 3.71 0.71 -3.99
N VAL A 49 2.51 1.27 -3.93
CA VAL A 49 1.25 0.70 -4.42
C VAL A 49 1.03 1.12 -5.86
N THR A 50 0.55 0.20 -6.70
CA THR A 50 0.20 0.45 -8.10
C THR A 50 -1.17 -0.15 -8.37
N GLY A 51 -2.08 0.67 -8.87
CA GLY A 51 -3.40 0.23 -9.30
C GLY A 51 -3.28 -0.53 -10.61
N VAL A 52 -3.78 -1.76 -10.66
CA VAL A 52 -3.73 -2.63 -11.84
C VAL A 52 -5.11 -2.72 -12.50
N ALA A 53 -6.17 -2.88 -11.70
CA ALA A 53 -7.54 -3.00 -12.19
C ALA A 53 -8.52 -2.40 -11.19
N LYS A 54 -9.70 -2.00 -11.68
CA LYS A 54 -10.77 -1.47 -10.83
C LYS A 54 -11.21 -2.50 -9.80
N GLY A 55 -11.35 -2.04 -8.56
CA GLY A 55 -11.80 -2.85 -7.44
C GLY A 55 -11.21 -2.36 -6.13
N THR A 56 -11.35 -3.16 -5.08
CA THR A 56 -10.78 -2.87 -3.77
C THR A 56 -9.74 -3.92 -3.39
N ALA A 57 -8.61 -3.46 -2.86
CA ALA A 57 -7.54 -4.29 -2.35
C ALA A 57 -7.18 -3.79 -0.94
N THR A 58 -6.60 -4.66 -0.12
CA THR A 58 -6.17 -4.29 1.24
C THR A 58 -4.69 -4.54 1.34
N ILE A 59 -3.94 -3.49 1.64
CA ILE A 59 -2.50 -3.54 1.86
C ILE A 59 -2.24 -3.69 3.35
N THR A 60 -1.48 -4.70 3.73
CA THR A 60 -1.05 -4.92 5.11
C THR A 60 0.44 -4.66 5.22
N ALA A 61 0.83 -3.69 6.04
CA ALA A 61 2.20 -3.44 6.45
C ALA A 61 2.49 -4.11 7.77
N THR A 62 3.50 -4.97 7.81
CA THR A 62 3.99 -5.63 9.01
C THR A 62 5.41 -5.18 9.27
N THR A 63 5.65 -4.58 10.43
CA THR A 63 6.99 -4.22 10.88
C THR A 63 7.71 -5.43 11.49
N VAL A 64 9.04 -5.45 11.49
CA VAL A 64 9.83 -6.49 12.17
C VAL A 64 9.51 -6.62 13.66
N ASN A 65 9.03 -5.55 14.30
CA ASN A 65 8.62 -5.54 15.70
C ASN A 65 7.23 -6.18 15.93
N GLY A 66 6.63 -6.79 14.90
CA GLY A 66 5.31 -7.43 14.99
C GLY A 66 4.13 -6.46 14.95
N LYS A 67 4.35 -5.15 14.77
CA LYS A 67 3.25 -4.20 14.56
C LYS A 67 2.73 -4.29 13.13
N THR A 68 1.42 -4.36 13.00
CA THR A 68 0.71 -4.39 11.72
C THR A 68 -0.08 -3.10 11.51
N ALA A 69 -0.22 -2.69 10.25
CA ALA A 69 -1.09 -1.60 9.82
C ALA A 69 -1.75 -2.01 8.50
N THR A 70 -3.03 -1.69 8.35
CA THR A 70 -3.80 -2.00 7.14
C THR A 70 -4.22 -0.72 6.43
N CYS A 71 -4.16 -0.73 5.10
CA CYS A 71 -4.65 0.33 4.24
C CYS A 71 -5.57 -0.25 3.17
N GLU A 72 -6.80 0.22 3.11
CA GLU A 72 -7.74 -0.12 2.04
C GLU A 72 -7.43 0.72 0.80
N VAL A 73 -7.19 0.06 -0.32
CA VAL A 73 -6.88 0.67 -1.60
C VAL A 73 -8.05 0.45 -2.54
N THR A 74 -8.74 1.53 -2.87
CA THR A 74 -9.82 1.54 -3.84
C THR A 74 -9.27 1.99 -5.17
N VAL A 75 -9.17 1.06 -6.12
CA VAL A 75 -8.77 1.36 -7.49
C VAL A 75 -10.04 1.68 -8.29
N THR A 76 -10.16 2.92 -8.73
CA THR A 76 -11.20 3.34 -9.67
C THR A 76 -10.70 3.12 -11.09
N GLU A 77 -11.61 2.89 -12.03
CA GLU A 77 -11.27 2.97 -13.45
C GLU A 77 -10.55 4.31 -13.70
N ALA A 78 -9.37 4.25 -14.31
CA ALA A 78 -8.80 5.45 -14.90
C ALA A 78 -9.84 5.91 -15.92
N GLY A 79 -10.30 7.14 -15.77
CA GLY A 79 -11.31 7.74 -16.66
C GLY A 79 -10.79 7.84 -18.09
N GLY A 80 -10.68 6.72 -18.78
CA GLY A 80 -10.73 6.62 -20.22
C GLY A 80 -12.16 6.95 -20.60
N GLY A 81 -12.36 8.23 -20.89
CA GLY A 81 -13.63 8.75 -21.33
C GLY A 81 -14.22 7.96 -22.49
N ALA A 82 -15.54 7.93 -22.49
CA ALA A 82 -16.35 8.00 -23.69
C ALA A 82 -17.37 9.11 -23.47
#